data_AF-A0A9P0JCA4-F1
#
_entry.id   AF-A0A9P0JCA4-F1
#
_cell.length_a   1.000
_cell.length_b   1.000
_cell.length_c   1.000
_cell.angle_alpha   90.00
_cell.angle_beta   90.00
_cell.angle_gamma   90.00
#
_symmetry.space_group_name_H-M   'P 1'
#
loop_
_entity.id
_entity.type
_entity.pdbx_description
1 polymer ?
#
loop_
_entity_poly.entity_id
_entity_poly.type
_entity_poly.pdbx_seq_one_letter_code
_entity_poly.pdbx_strand_id
1 'polypeptide(L)'
;MVFSTRTFKFFKMYINLCSDEESEKEIEIKEDEKIILEEGQIKINDYKMLNSYKFINDILIDFYLNDWYTKKLSEEDRERTYVFSTHFYTTLTKSFNASDYPAHYTASQIRHGKVRRWTKNVDIFQKDFVFIPVNENKHWFLAVICFPYLSGKVNMRDGTPVNESDDDADGYPWPRITYSAVHDRSEADPNDEDLRLFDMASRENLFTKQGLDYETDAGVTKIFRRIQVKRITATLRGWLEQEYFVKHPGQIKDFSPEAIKGAALRVPQQPNYTDCGLFMIHFVEMFFKRPIVDYTFPIRHLENWFSVDEVVVNYRKRKELQYVILNRMEAKRSTMPEEIELPILDIDYML
;
A
#
# COMPACT_ATOMS: atom_id res chain seq x y z
N MET A 1 -3.55 3.92 -51.18
CA MET A 1 -2.34 4.59 -50.66
C MET A 1 -1.42 3.52 -50.11
N VAL A 2 -0.18 3.48 -50.61
CA VAL A 2 0.81 2.42 -50.35
C VAL A 2 1.32 2.54 -48.92
N PHE A 3 1.05 1.55 -48.06
CA PHE A 3 1.67 1.46 -46.75
C PHE A 3 3.03 0.76 -46.86
N SER A 4 4.06 1.45 -46.40
CA SER A 4 5.46 1.02 -46.40
C SER A 4 5.65 -0.29 -45.62
N THR A 5 6.20 -1.30 -46.30
CA THR A 5 6.48 -2.67 -45.82
C THR A 5 7.62 -2.77 -44.81
N ARG A 6 8.19 -1.64 -44.34
CA ARG A 6 9.34 -1.65 -43.41
C ARG A 6 8.95 -1.77 -41.92
N THR A 7 7.77 -1.32 -41.52
CA THR A 7 7.35 -1.39 -40.10
C THR A 7 6.87 -2.79 -39.69
N PHE A 8 6.36 -3.58 -40.65
CA PHE A 8 5.89 -4.95 -40.39
C PHE A 8 7.02 -5.96 -40.17
N LYS A 9 8.23 -5.71 -40.68
CA LYS A 9 9.37 -6.62 -40.48
C LYS A 9 9.95 -6.56 -39.06
N PHE A 10 9.93 -5.40 -38.40
CA PHE A 10 10.39 -5.27 -37.01
C PHE A 10 9.44 -5.92 -36.01
N PHE A 11 8.12 -5.81 -36.24
CA PHE A 11 7.13 -6.42 -35.34
C PHE A 11 7.08 -7.95 -35.45
N LYS A 12 7.28 -8.50 -36.66
CA LYS A 12 7.34 -9.95 -36.86
C LYS A 12 8.62 -10.58 -36.29
N MET A 13 9.73 -9.84 -36.23
CA MET A 13 10.96 -10.29 -35.57
C MET A 13 10.82 -10.33 -34.05
N TYR A 14 10.06 -9.39 -33.45
CA TYR A 14 9.84 -9.36 -32.00
C TYR A 14 8.79 -10.39 -31.54
N ILE A 15 7.78 -10.69 -32.35
CA ILE A 15 6.82 -11.76 -32.05
C ILE A 15 7.45 -13.14 -32.27
N ASN A 16 8.27 -13.35 -33.31
CA ASN A 16 8.95 -14.63 -33.49
C ASN A 16 10.07 -14.89 -32.46
N LEU A 17 10.47 -13.91 -31.64
CA LEU A 17 11.34 -14.13 -30.48
C LEU A 17 10.56 -14.50 -29.21
N CYS A 18 9.22 -14.38 -29.22
CA CYS A 18 8.32 -14.75 -28.12
C CYS A 18 7.39 -15.93 -28.48
N SER A 19 7.61 -16.57 -29.63
CA SER A 19 6.82 -17.69 -30.13
C SER A 19 7.75 -18.77 -30.69
N ASP A 20 8.56 -19.37 -29.83
CA ASP A 20 9.00 -20.74 -30.03
C ASP A 20 8.43 -21.60 -28.89
N GLU A 21 7.74 -22.65 -29.31
CA GLU A 21 7.16 -23.69 -28.50
C GLU A 21 8.26 -24.41 -27.70
N GLU A 22 8.20 -24.38 -26.37
CA GLU A 22 8.76 -25.46 -25.58
C GLU A 22 7.67 -26.04 -24.67
N SER A 23 7.19 -27.19 -25.15
CA SER A 23 6.58 -28.31 -24.43
C SER A 23 6.47 -28.16 -22.91
N GLU A 24 5.26 -28.37 -22.41
CA GLU A 24 4.98 -28.79 -21.04
C GLU A 24 5.85 -30.02 -20.69
N LYS A 25 6.97 -29.78 -20.02
CA LYS A 25 7.61 -30.77 -19.17
C LYS A 25 7.14 -30.49 -17.76
N GLU A 26 6.55 -31.50 -17.12
CA GLU A 26 6.40 -31.54 -15.67
C GLU A 26 7.78 -31.28 -15.06
N ILE A 27 7.98 -30.08 -14.51
CA ILE A 27 9.17 -29.74 -13.75
C ILE A 27 8.96 -30.35 -12.37
N GLU A 28 9.63 -31.47 -12.11
CA GLU A 28 9.93 -31.92 -10.75
C GLU A 28 10.46 -30.73 -9.96
N ILE A 29 9.70 -30.30 -8.94
CA ILE A 29 10.11 -29.28 -7.99
C ILE A 29 11.27 -29.87 -7.20
N LYS A 30 12.51 -29.61 -7.63
CA LYS A 30 13.72 -29.97 -6.89
C LYS A 30 13.74 -29.19 -5.58
N GLU A 31 13.96 -29.90 -4.47
CA GLU A 31 13.95 -29.39 -3.10
C GLU A 31 15.09 -28.39 -2.75
N ASP A 32 15.88 -27.93 -3.73
CA ASP A 32 17.20 -27.32 -3.52
C ASP A 32 17.25 -25.76 -3.50
N GLU A 33 16.12 -25.04 -3.50
CA GLU A 33 16.10 -23.56 -3.45
C GLU A 33 15.74 -22.97 -2.06
N LYS A 34 16.27 -23.52 -0.95
CA LYS A 34 16.12 -22.90 0.38
C LYS A 34 17.41 -22.26 0.87
N ILE A 35 17.51 -20.95 0.69
CA ILE A 35 18.38 -20.11 1.52
C ILE A 35 17.52 -19.44 2.56
N ILE A 36 17.81 -19.75 3.81
CA ILE A 36 17.17 -19.20 4.99
C ILE A 36 18.15 -18.19 5.58
N LEU A 37 17.93 -16.90 5.32
CA LEU A 37 18.61 -15.83 6.05
C LEU A 37 17.75 -15.54 7.29
N GLU A 38 18.30 -15.72 8.50
CA GLU A 38 17.49 -15.87 9.71
C GLU A 38 16.84 -14.58 10.27
N GLU A 39 15.60 -14.76 10.74
CA GLU A 39 14.58 -13.86 11.32
C GLU A 39 13.97 -12.82 10.37
N GLY A 40 13.05 -13.34 9.54
CA GLY A 40 12.41 -12.66 8.42
C GLY A 40 12.96 -13.28 7.14
N GLN A 41 12.41 -14.44 6.74
CA GLN A 41 12.97 -15.30 5.69
C GLN A 41 12.98 -14.59 4.32
N ILE A 42 14.04 -13.84 4.01
CA ILE A 42 14.34 -13.43 2.64
C ILE A 42 15.01 -14.62 1.95
N LYS A 43 14.28 -15.23 1.01
CA LYS A 43 14.81 -16.28 0.14
C LYS A 43 15.55 -15.64 -1.04
N ILE A 44 16.35 -16.42 -1.77
CA ILE A 44 16.99 -15.93 -3.01
C ILE A 44 15.93 -15.35 -3.97
N ASN A 45 14.78 -16.03 -4.09
CA ASN A 45 13.74 -15.57 -5.00
C ASN A 45 13.12 -14.23 -4.57
N ASP A 46 13.10 -13.93 -3.27
CA ASP A 46 12.72 -12.60 -2.77
C ASP A 46 13.80 -11.58 -3.14
N TYR A 47 15.08 -11.91 -2.91
CA TYR A 47 16.20 -11.03 -3.27
C TYR A 47 16.25 -10.72 -4.78
N LYS A 48 15.96 -11.70 -5.65
CA LYS A 48 15.86 -11.50 -7.12
C LYS A 48 14.78 -10.48 -7.52
N MET A 49 13.79 -10.21 -6.68
CA MET A 49 12.75 -9.19 -6.94
C MET A 49 13.27 -7.75 -6.84
N LEU A 50 14.52 -7.57 -6.41
CA LEU A 50 15.23 -6.29 -6.45
C LEU A 50 15.70 -5.90 -7.84
N ASN A 51 15.75 -6.83 -8.82
CA ASN A 51 16.08 -6.50 -10.20
C ASN A 51 15.20 -5.38 -10.77
N SER A 52 15.72 -4.66 -11.74
CA SER A 52 15.00 -3.63 -12.47
C SER A 52 13.71 -4.20 -13.08
N TYR A 53 12.67 -3.36 -13.15
CA TYR A 53 11.36 -3.74 -13.70
C TYR A 53 10.66 -4.93 -13.02
N LYS A 54 11.02 -5.29 -11.78
CA LYS A 54 10.31 -6.29 -10.96
C LYS A 54 9.53 -5.62 -9.82
N PHE A 55 8.30 -6.05 -9.58
CA PHE A 55 7.58 -5.66 -8.38
C PHE A 55 8.33 -6.19 -7.15
N ILE A 56 8.51 -5.36 -6.12
CA ILE A 56 8.97 -5.88 -4.83
C ILE A 56 7.80 -6.57 -4.12
N ASN A 57 8.10 -7.63 -3.36
CA ASN A 57 7.09 -8.39 -2.64
C ASN A 57 6.91 -7.91 -1.20
N ASP A 58 5.93 -8.51 -0.53
CA ASP A 58 5.59 -8.32 0.88
C ASP A 58 6.78 -8.54 1.81
N ILE A 59 7.56 -9.61 1.58
CA ILE A 59 8.74 -9.95 2.39
C ILE A 59 9.77 -8.81 2.37
N LEU A 60 10.10 -8.28 1.20
CA LEU A 60 11.05 -7.18 1.05
C LEU A 60 10.55 -5.87 1.69
N ILE A 61 9.25 -5.59 1.57
CA ILE A 61 8.63 -4.41 2.19
C ILE A 61 8.63 -4.52 3.71
N ASP A 62 8.13 -5.63 4.25
CA ASP A 62 8.07 -5.83 5.70
C ASP A 62 9.48 -5.84 6.28
N PHE A 63 10.46 -6.44 5.60
CA PHE A 63 11.86 -6.37 5.99
C PHE A 63 12.36 -4.93 6.08
N TYR A 64 12.17 -4.14 5.01
CA TYR A 64 12.67 -2.77 4.98
C TYR A 64 12.03 -1.88 6.04
N LEU A 65 10.71 -1.96 6.18
CA LEU A 65 9.97 -1.19 7.18
C LEU A 65 10.42 -1.55 8.59
N ASN A 66 10.66 -2.83 8.89
CA ASN A 66 11.18 -3.26 10.18
C ASN A 66 12.61 -2.77 10.44
N ASP A 67 13.52 -2.89 9.46
CA ASP A 67 14.90 -2.41 9.60
C ASP A 67 14.92 -0.89 9.82
N TRP A 68 14.15 -0.16 9.02
CA TRP A 68 14.01 1.28 9.16
C TRP A 68 13.39 1.68 10.51
N TYR A 69 12.31 1.03 10.94
CA TYR A 69 11.65 1.31 12.22
C TYR A 69 12.56 1.03 13.42
N THR A 70 13.40 -0.01 13.34
CA THR A 70 14.28 -0.40 14.46
C THR A 70 15.60 0.36 14.50
N LYS A 71 16.16 0.74 13.34
CA LYS A 71 17.51 1.33 13.24
C LYS A 71 17.55 2.79 12.83
N LYS A 72 16.53 3.31 12.13
CA LYS A 72 16.53 4.67 11.59
C LYS A 72 15.61 5.62 12.37
N LEU A 73 14.57 5.09 13.01
CA LEU A 73 13.70 5.87 13.87
C LEU A 73 14.32 6.17 15.23
N SER A 74 14.09 7.39 15.71
CA SER A 74 14.37 7.75 17.10
C SER A 74 13.48 6.93 18.03
N GLU A 75 13.90 6.80 19.30
CA GLU A 75 13.10 6.09 20.30
C GLU A 75 11.73 6.75 20.51
N GLU A 76 11.69 8.08 20.54
CA GLU A 76 10.46 8.87 20.64
C GLU A 76 9.51 8.63 19.44
N ASP A 77 10.05 8.68 18.21
CA ASP A 77 9.27 8.38 17.02
C ASP A 77 8.75 6.95 16.99
N ARG A 78 9.54 6.01 17.51
CA ARG A 78 9.16 4.59 17.61
C ARG A 78 8.05 4.38 18.64
N GLU A 79 8.06 5.10 19.76
CA GLU A 79 7.02 5.01 20.78
C GLU A 79 5.69 5.59 20.31
N ARG A 80 5.71 6.68 19.53
CA ARG A 80 4.49 7.30 18.98
C ARG A 80 4.04 6.72 17.64
N THR A 81 4.75 5.75 17.08
CA THR A 81 4.42 5.14 15.79
C THR A 81 4.08 3.66 15.91
N TYR A 82 3.17 3.18 15.09
CA TYR A 82 2.94 1.76 14.87
C TYR A 82 2.91 1.45 13.38
N VAL A 83 3.62 0.40 12.97
CA VAL A 83 3.68 -0.04 11.56
C VAL A 83 3.06 -1.43 11.47
N PHE A 84 1.96 -1.55 10.72
CA PHE A 84 1.38 -2.85 10.41
C PHE A 84 2.21 -3.60 9.39
N SER A 85 2.20 -4.93 9.47
CA SER A 85 2.71 -5.76 8.38
C SER A 85 1.83 -5.63 7.15
N THR A 86 2.41 -5.89 5.98
CA THR A 86 1.70 -5.92 4.67
C THR A 86 0.46 -6.82 4.64
N HIS A 87 0.39 -7.82 5.53
CA HIS A 87 -0.69 -8.79 5.61
C HIS A 87 -1.93 -8.28 6.35
N PHE A 88 -1.82 -7.18 7.11
CA PHE A 88 -2.92 -6.68 7.93
C PHE A 88 -4.15 -6.33 7.08
N TYR A 89 -3.97 -5.44 6.10
CA TYR A 89 -5.10 -4.95 5.32
C TYR A 89 -5.68 -6.06 4.43
N THR A 90 -4.82 -6.88 3.81
CA THR A 90 -5.26 -8.06 3.05
C THR A 90 -6.07 -9.04 3.89
N THR A 91 -5.72 -9.24 5.16
CA THR A 91 -6.49 -10.10 6.07
C THR A 91 -7.79 -9.45 6.50
N LEU A 92 -7.78 -8.13 6.73
CA LEU A 92 -8.95 -7.34 7.09
C LEU A 92 -10.02 -7.37 5.97
N THR A 93 -9.60 -7.25 4.72
CA THR A 93 -10.49 -7.22 3.55
C THR A 93 -10.76 -8.58 2.92
N LYS A 94 -10.14 -9.66 3.41
CA LYS A 94 -10.37 -11.01 2.90
C LYS A 94 -11.87 -11.32 2.89
N SER A 95 -12.39 -11.73 1.74
CA SER A 95 -13.80 -12.07 1.54
C SER A 95 -14.29 -13.11 2.56
N PHE A 96 -15.58 -13.04 2.88
CA PHE A 96 -16.25 -13.95 3.78
C PHE A 96 -17.72 -14.07 3.40
N ASN A 97 -18.34 -15.20 3.72
CA ASN A 97 -19.78 -15.34 3.60
C ASN A 97 -20.43 -14.87 4.90
N ALA A 98 -21.38 -13.94 4.81
CA ALA A 98 -22.11 -13.46 5.99
C ALA A 98 -22.86 -14.60 6.71
N SER A 99 -23.27 -15.65 5.99
CA SER A 99 -23.91 -16.85 6.53
C SER A 99 -23.04 -17.65 7.51
N ASP A 100 -21.72 -17.51 7.44
CA ASP A 100 -20.78 -18.23 8.31
C ASP A 100 -20.72 -17.63 9.72
N TYR A 101 -21.37 -16.47 9.94
CA TYR A 101 -21.35 -15.72 11.18
C TYR A 101 -22.76 -15.51 11.74
N PRO A 102 -22.90 -15.30 13.06
CA PRO A 102 -24.22 -15.03 13.65
C PRO A 102 -24.84 -13.77 13.04
N ALA A 103 -26.14 -13.80 12.75
CA ALA A 103 -26.86 -12.74 12.03
C ALA A 103 -26.81 -11.34 12.67
N HIS A 104 -26.44 -11.23 13.96
CA HIS A 104 -26.29 -9.95 14.65
C HIS A 104 -24.90 -9.33 14.48
N TYR A 105 -23.94 -10.05 13.91
CA TYR A 105 -22.61 -9.51 13.64
C TYR A 105 -22.66 -8.62 12.41
N THR A 106 -22.13 -7.40 12.57
CA THR A 106 -21.86 -6.49 11.47
C THR A 106 -20.62 -6.96 10.68
N ALA A 107 -20.48 -6.51 9.43
CA ALA A 107 -19.31 -6.81 8.61
C ALA A 107 -18.03 -6.22 9.23
N SER A 108 -18.12 -5.05 9.87
CA SER A 108 -16.98 -4.46 10.61
C SER A 108 -16.52 -5.34 11.77
N GLN A 109 -17.44 -5.91 12.56
CA GLN A 109 -17.11 -6.85 13.65
C GLN A 109 -16.46 -8.13 13.11
N ILE A 110 -16.97 -8.68 12.00
CA ILE A 110 -16.40 -9.88 11.37
C ILE A 110 -14.98 -9.61 10.88
N ARG A 111 -14.76 -8.50 10.16
CA ARG A 111 -13.44 -8.10 9.67
C ARG A 111 -12.46 -7.86 10.82
N HIS A 112 -12.88 -7.13 11.86
CA HIS A 112 -12.10 -6.92 13.08
C HIS A 112 -11.66 -8.25 13.72
N GLY A 113 -12.59 -9.21 13.84
CA GLY A 113 -12.31 -10.52 14.41
C GLY A 113 -11.16 -11.28 13.73
N LYS A 114 -10.95 -11.08 12.41
CA LYS A 114 -9.85 -11.69 11.64
C LYS A 114 -8.48 -11.12 12.01
N VAL A 115 -8.42 -9.83 12.33
CA VAL A 115 -7.15 -9.10 12.57
C VAL A 115 -6.92 -8.71 14.03
N ARG A 116 -7.85 -9.03 14.94
CA ARG A 116 -7.78 -8.69 16.39
C ARG A 116 -6.46 -9.02 17.09
N ARG A 117 -5.69 -9.99 16.55
CA ARG A 117 -4.40 -10.40 17.14
C ARG A 117 -3.28 -9.42 16.84
N TRP A 118 -3.33 -8.67 15.75
CA TRP A 118 -2.27 -7.72 15.38
C TRP A 118 -2.08 -6.67 16.47
N THR A 119 -3.16 -6.21 17.07
CA THR A 119 -3.15 -5.18 18.12
C THR A 119 -3.24 -5.77 19.52
N LYS A 120 -3.01 -7.08 19.72
CA LYS A 120 -3.22 -7.73 21.05
C LYS A 120 -2.48 -7.01 22.18
N ASN A 121 -1.21 -6.66 21.95
CA ASN A 121 -0.32 -6.09 22.97
C ASN A 121 -0.01 -4.60 22.73
N VAL A 122 -0.79 -3.92 21.89
CA VAL A 122 -0.60 -2.50 21.60
C VAL A 122 -1.95 -1.79 21.62
N ASP A 123 -1.96 -0.58 22.16
CA ASP A 123 -3.07 0.35 22.01
C ASP A 123 -2.68 1.38 20.94
N ILE A 124 -3.28 1.25 19.75
CA ILE A 124 -2.99 2.14 18.62
C ILE A 124 -3.52 3.56 18.84
N PHE A 125 -4.47 3.75 19.78
CA PHE A 125 -5.00 5.07 20.09
C PHE A 125 -4.03 5.91 20.91
N GLN A 126 -2.98 5.30 21.47
CA GLN A 126 -1.88 6.01 22.14
C GLN A 126 -0.76 6.43 21.17
N LYS A 127 -0.94 6.20 19.87
CA LYS A 127 0.04 6.50 18.84
C LYS A 127 -0.33 7.80 18.13
N ASP A 128 0.68 8.52 17.64
CA ASP A 128 0.53 9.63 16.71
C ASP A 128 0.31 9.10 15.29
N PHE A 129 1.04 8.05 14.90
CA PHE A 129 1.04 7.57 13.52
C PHE A 129 0.87 6.06 13.44
N VAL A 130 -0.05 5.62 12.59
CA VAL A 130 -0.28 4.21 12.29
C VAL A 130 -0.14 3.99 10.80
N PHE A 131 0.94 3.34 10.39
CA PHE A 131 1.25 3.03 8.99
C PHE A 131 0.67 1.69 8.59
N ILE A 132 -0.05 1.67 7.48
CA ILE A 132 -0.69 0.49 6.91
C ILE A 132 -0.25 0.37 5.44
N PRO A 133 0.74 -0.48 5.15
CA PRO A 133 1.05 -0.86 3.77
C PRO A 133 -0.13 -1.61 3.17
N VAL A 134 -0.55 -1.23 1.96
CA VAL A 134 -1.66 -1.87 1.25
C VAL A 134 -1.23 -2.28 -0.15
N ASN A 135 -1.59 -3.50 -0.53
CA ASN A 135 -1.45 -4.01 -1.89
C ASN A 135 -2.82 -4.41 -2.43
N GLU A 136 -3.27 -3.74 -3.48
CA GLU A 136 -4.45 -4.12 -4.25
C GLU A 136 -4.07 -4.20 -5.72
N ASN A 137 -4.41 -5.30 -6.40
CA ASN A 137 -4.14 -5.50 -7.83
C ASN A 137 -2.66 -5.30 -8.23
N LYS A 138 -1.72 -5.80 -7.42
CA LYS A 138 -0.26 -5.64 -7.59
C LYS A 138 0.21 -4.18 -7.52
N HIS A 139 -0.57 -3.30 -6.91
CA HIS A 139 -0.22 -1.91 -6.69
C HIS A 139 -0.07 -1.63 -5.19
N TRP A 140 1.15 -1.27 -4.79
CA TRP A 140 1.46 -0.86 -3.43
C TRP A 140 1.17 0.62 -3.20
N PHE A 141 0.47 0.91 -2.11
CA PHE A 141 0.27 2.27 -1.60
C PHE A 141 0.20 2.26 -0.08
N LEU A 142 0.28 3.45 0.52
CA LEU A 142 0.34 3.63 1.96
C LEU A 142 -0.93 4.30 2.48
N ALA A 143 -1.57 3.69 3.47
CA ALA A 143 -2.54 4.38 4.33
C ALA A 143 -1.84 4.78 5.64
N VAL A 144 -2.07 6.01 6.10
CA VAL A 144 -1.54 6.51 7.37
C VAL A 144 -2.69 7.09 8.18
N ILE A 145 -2.92 6.54 9.37
CA ILE A 145 -3.86 7.11 10.33
C ILE A 145 -3.04 8.03 11.24
N CYS A 146 -3.44 9.30 11.29
CA CYS A 146 -2.76 10.33 12.07
C CYS A 146 -3.62 10.72 13.28
N PHE A 147 -2.99 10.78 14.44
CA PHE A 147 -3.53 11.20 15.72
C PHE A 147 -4.88 10.55 16.09
N PRO A 148 -4.98 9.20 16.08
CA PRO A 148 -6.23 8.49 16.37
C PRO A 148 -6.82 8.80 17.76
N TYR A 149 -6.05 9.33 18.72
CA TYR A 149 -6.58 9.80 20.01
C TYR A 149 -7.44 11.06 19.90
N LEU A 150 -7.25 11.92 18.89
CA LEU A 150 -7.98 13.18 18.76
C LEU A 150 -9.44 12.94 18.39
N SER A 151 -10.35 13.69 19.02
CA SER A 151 -11.80 13.62 18.74
C SER A 151 -12.30 14.78 17.88
N GLY A 152 -11.38 15.62 17.40
CA GLY A 152 -11.67 16.79 16.58
C GLY A 152 -10.38 17.50 16.18
N LYS A 153 -10.52 18.56 15.37
CA LYS A 153 -9.38 19.35 14.92
C LYS A 153 -8.82 20.16 16.07
N VAL A 154 -7.48 20.21 16.14
CA VAL A 154 -6.75 21.01 17.10
C VAL A 154 -5.63 21.76 16.40
N ASN A 155 -5.25 22.90 16.93
CA ASN A 155 -4.05 23.61 16.53
C ASN A 155 -2.83 22.84 17.06
N MET A 156 -1.91 22.48 16.16
CA MET A 156 -0.73 21.68 16.48
C MET A 156 0.22 22.35 17.48
N ARG A 157 0.17 23.68 17.65
CA ARG A 157 1.10 24.43 18.53
C ARG A 157 0.63 24.52 19.96
N ASP A 158 -0.67 24.73 20.18
CA ASP A 158 -1.24 25.00 21.51
C ASP A 158 -2.32 24.01 21.93
N GLY A 159 -2.69 23.06 21.06
CA GLY A 159 -3.71 22.04 21.31
C GLY A 159 -5.14 22.60 21.36
N THR A 160 -5.35 23.87 21.00
CA THR A 160 -6.67 24.48 21.08
C THR A 160 -7.60 23.91 20.00
N PRO A 161 -8.88 23.62 20.32
CA PRO A 161 -9.84 23.14 19.34
C PRO A 161 -10.05 24.15 18.21
N VAL A 162 -10.07 23.67 16.97
CA VAL A 162 -10.31 24.48 15.76
C VAL A 162 -11.67 24.12 15.18
N ASN A 163 -12.56 25.11 15.09
CA ASN A 163 -13.92 24.92 14.54
C ASN A 163 -14.06 25.40 13.09
N GLU A 164 -12.94 25.61 12.39
CA GLU A 164 -12.95 25.99 10.99
C GLU A 164 -13.38 24.80 10.11
N SER A 165 -14.33 25.06 9.20
CA SER A 165 -14.67 24.12 8.14
C SER A 165 -13.45 23.95 7.24
N ASP A 166 -13.10 22.72 6.89
CA ASP A 166 -12.09 22.57 5.83
C ASP A 166 -12.65 23.08 4.51
N ASP A 167 -11.76 23.54 3.65
CA ASP A 167 -12.10 23.69 2.25
C ASP A 167 -12.23 22.29 1.63
N ASP A 168 -13.48 21.84 1.49
CA ASP A 168 -13.81 20.60 0.80
C ASP A 168 -13.63 20.75 -0.74
N ALA A 169 -12.84 21.70 -1.25
CA ALA A 169 -12.51 21.80 -2.67
C ALA A 169 -11.82 20.53 -3.21
N ASP A 170 -11.04 19.81 -2.39
CA ASP A 170 -10.62 18.42 -2.67
C ASP A 170 -11.18 17.40 -1.65
N GLY A 171 -11.84 17.87 -0.57
CA GLY A 171 -12.62 17.04 0.36
C GLY A 171 -13.97 16.67 -0.25
N TYR A 172 -14.44 15.44 -0.07
CA TYR A 172 -15.73 15.08 -0.64
C TYR A 172 -16.86 15.67 0.22
N PRO A 173 -17.85 16.39 -0.34
CA PRO A 173 -19.08 16.67 0.38
C PRO A 173 -19.76 15.33 0.67
N TRP A 174 -19.83 14.97 1.96
CA TRP A 174 -20.68 13.89 2.41
C TRP A 174 -22.13 14.28 2.12
N PRO A 175 -22.97 13.41 1.52
CA PRO A 175 -24.39 13.70 1.46
C PRO A 175 -24.86 13.90 2.90
N ARG A 176 -25.37 15.10 3.21
CA ARG A 176 -25.88 15.41 4.55
C ARG A 176 -26.97 14.39 4.87
N ILE A 177 -26.65 13.44 5.75
CA ILE A 177 -27.62 12.46 6.22
C ILE A 177 -28.59 13.26 7.10
N THR A 178 -29.80 13.46 6.62
CA THR A 178 -30.91 13.92 7.47
C THR A 178 -31.11 12.88 8.56
N TYR A 179 -31.26 13.34 9.80
CA TYR A 179 -31.33 12.59 11.07
C TYR A 179 -32.33 11.41 11.14
N SER A 180 -33.03 11.06 10.06
CA SER A 180 -33.98 9.96 9.97
C SER A 180 -33.38 8.61 9.51
N ALA A 181 -32.11 8.54 9.10
CA ALA A 181 -31.50 7.32 8.53
C ALA A 181 -30.53 6.58 9.47
N VAL A 182 -30.81 6.58 10.78
CA VAL A 182 -29.96 5.90 11.79
C VAL A 182 -30.00 4.36 11.67
N HIS A 183 -30.94 3.80 10.89
CA HIS A 183 -31.13 2.35 10.81
C HIS A 183 -30.62 1.65 9.53
N ASP A 184 -30.02 2.36 8.58
CA ASP A 184 -29.59 1.73 7.33
C ASP A 184 -28.24 2.29 6.85
N ARG A 185 -27.23 2.19 7.71
CA ARG A 185 -25.85 2.19 7.22
C ARG A 185 -25.64 0.86 6.51
N SER A 186 -25.81 0.79 5.20
CA SER A 186 -25.16 -0.26 4.43
C SER A 186 -23.66 -0.01 4.61
N GLU A 187 -23.05 -0.71 5.56
CA GLU A 187 -21.60 -0.72 5.73
C GLU A 187 -20.99 -0.92 4.34
N ALA A 188 -20.06 -0.04 3.92
CA ALA A 188 -19.38 -0.23 2.66
C ALA A 188 -18.73 -1.63 2.70
N ASP A 189 -19.31 -2.59 1.98
CA ASP A 189 -18.76 -3.93 1.88
C ASP A 189 -17.71 -3.90 0.78
N PRO A 190 -16.42 -4.10 1.12
CA PRO A 190 -15.38 -4.15 0.11
C PRO A 190 -15.60 -5.27 -0.93
N ASN A 191 -16.49 -6.24 -0.67
CA ASN A 191 -16.86 -7.30 -1.61
C ASN A 191 -18.06 -6.96 -2.50
N ASP A 192 -18.91 -6.00 -2.11
CA ASP A 192 -20.17 -5.68 -2.81
C ASP A 192 -19.96 -4.53 -3.83
N GLU A 193 -18.94 -3.67 -3.63
CA GLU A 193 -18.48 -2.72 -4.67
C GLU A 193 -17.51 -3.36 -5.68
N ASP A 194 -16.82 -4.45 -5.33
CA ASP A 194 -15.78 -5.08 -6.18
C ASP A 194 -16.34 -5.91 -7.34
N LEU A 195 -17.58 -6.40 -7.26
CA LEU A 195 -18.17 -7.25 -8.30
C LEU A 195 -18.61 -6.49 -9.56
N ARG A 196 -18.59 -5.14 -9.57
CA ARG A 196 -19.12 -4.35 -10.70
C ARG A 196 -18.09 -3.53 -11.47
N LEU A 197 -16.84 -3.41 -11.00
CA LEU A 197 -15.91 -2.42 -11.54
C LEU A 197 -14.52 -3.00 -11.84
N PHE A 198 -14.52 -3.91 -12.82
CA PHE A 198 -13.45 -4.20 -13.78
C PHE A 198 -12.09 -4.71 -13.28
N ASP A 199 -11.90 -5.99 -13.57
CA ASP A 199 -10.65 -6.71 -13.76
C ASP A 199 -9.63 -5.95 -14.64
N MET A 200 -8.64 -5.30 -14.00
CA MET A 200 -7.51 -4.67 -14.68
C MET A 200 -6.51 -5.67 -15.28
N ALA A 201 -6.76 -6.98 -15.17
CA ALA A 201 -5.91 -8.05 -15.70
C ALA A 201 -6.59 -8.93 -16.77
N SER A 202 -7.82 -8.62 -17.20
CA SER A 202 -8.45 -9.33 -18.31
C SER A 202 -7.74 -9.02 -19.63
N ARG A 203 -7.12 -10.07 -20.20
CA ARG A 203 -6.39 -10.11 -21.49
C ARG A 203 -7.17 -9.57 -22.69
N GLU A 204 -8.48 -9.35 -22.58
CA GLU A 204 -9.32 -8.83 -23.68
C GLU A 204 -9.13 -7.33 -23.96
N ASN A 205 -8.72 -6.53 -22.98
CA ASN A 205 -8.50 -5.08 -23.16
C ASN A 205 -7.21 -4.70 -23.90
N LEU A 206 -6.32 -5.69 -24.14
CA LEU A 206 -5.09 -5.49 -24.93
C LEU A 206 -5.34 -5.49 -26.44
N PHE A 207 -6.45 -6.05 -26.92
CA PHE A 207 -6.69 -6.20 -28.36
C PHE A 207 -7.49 -5.07 -29.00
N THR A 208 -8.14 -4.20 -28.23
CA THR A 208 -9.05 -3.17 -28.79
C THR A 208 -8.50 -1.74 -28.79
N LYS A 209 -7.31 -1.47 -28.25
CA LYS A 209 -6.72 -0.12 -28.27
C LYS A 209 -5.85 0.13 -29.52
N GLN A 210 -6.50 0.16 -30.69
CA GLN A 210 -6.06 1.02 -31.79
C GLN A 210 -6.99 2.25 -31.83
N GLY A 211 -6.55 3.34 -31.19
CA GLY A 211 -7.09 4.68 -31.44
C GLY A 211 -8.10 5.23 -30.43
N LEU A 212 -7.72 5.40 -29.14
CA LEU A 212 -8.55 6.16 -28.20
C LEU A 212 -7.76 7.22 -27.43
N ASP A 213 -8.47 8.34 -27.25
CA ASP A 213 -8.10 9.65 -26.74
C ASP A 213 -7.64 9.63 -25.26
N TYR A 214 -6.67 10.47 -24.92
CA TYR A 214 -5.96 10.48 -23.63
C TYR A 214 -6.76 11.15 -22.51
N GLU A 215 -7.74 12.00 -22.84
CA GLU A 215 -8.56 12.71 -21.85
C GLU A 215 -9.58 11.80 -21.14
N THR A 216 -10.09 10.77 -21.81
CA THR A 216 -11.04 9.80 -21.23
C THR A 216 -10.37 8.85 -20.23
N ASP A 217 -9.10 8.49 -20.46
CA ASP A 217 -8.34 7.58 -19.58
C ASP A 217 -8.03 8.27 -18.23
N ALA A 218 -7.65 9.55 -18.24
CA ALA A 218 -7.39 10.33 -17.02
C ALA A 218 -8.64 10.49 -16.15
N GLY A 219 -9.81 10.69 -16.76
CA GLY A 219 -11.10 10.75 -16.05
C GLY A 219 -11.46 9.43 -15.37
N VAL A 220 -11.28 8.32 -16.08
CA VAL A 220 -11.55 6.96 -15.59
C VAL A 220 -10.58 6.59 -14.45
N THR A 221 -9.27 6.80 -14.61
CA THR A 221 -8.28 6.59 -13.54
C THR A 221 -8.57 7.43 -12.30
N LYS A 222 -9.01 8.70 -12.48
CA LYS A 222 -9.40 9.57 -11.37
C LYS A 222 -10.65 9.04 -10.66
N ILE A 223 -11.63 8.48 -11.36
CA ILE A 223 -12.81 7.86 -10.76
C ILE A 223 -12.43 6.60 -9.98
N PHE A 224 -11.62 5.70 -10.55
CA PHE A 224 -11.16 4.48 -9.88
C PHE A 224 -10.40 4.79 -8.59
N ARG A 225 -9.45 5.75 -8.64
CA ARG A 225 -8.71 6.19 -7.43
C ARG A 225 -9.64 6.75 -6.36
N ARG A 226 -10.74 7.42 -6.74
CA ARG A 226 -11.73 7.96 -5.80
C ARG A 226 -12.55 6.85 -5.12
N ILE A 227 -12.98 5.84 -5.87
CA ILE A 227 -13.74 4.71 -5.33
C ILE A 227 -12.86 3.91 -4.36
N GLN A 228 -11.63 3.60 -4.77
CA GLN A 228 -10.66 2.90 -3.93
C GLN A 228 -10.45 3.61 -2.58
N VAL A 229 -10.22 4.93 -2.57
CA VAL A 229 -10.01 5.70 -1.33
C VAL A 229 -11.25 5.68 -0.43
N LYS A 230 -12.46 5.80 -0.99
CA LYS A 230 -13.70 5.74 -0.20
C LYS A 230 -13.85 4.39 0.49
N ARG A 231 -13.65 3.29 -0.25
CA ARG A 231 -13.73 1.93 0.26
C ARG A 231 -12.72 1.67 1.38
N ILE A 232 -11.45 2.03 1.15
CA ILE A 232 -10.37 1.83 2.13
C ILE A 232 -10.65 2.64 3.39
N THR A 233 -11.00 3.92 3.26
CA THR A 233 -11.24 4.79 4.42
C THR A 233 -12.47 4.34 5.22
N ALA A 234 -13.55 3.91 4.56
CA ALA A 234 -14.70 3.34 5.24
C ALA A 234 -14.35 2.03 5.98
N THR A 235 -13.58 1.15 5.34
CA THR A 235 -13.13 -0.12 5.95
C THR A 235 -12.26 0.13 7.17
N LEU A 236 -11.28 1.05 7.07
CA LEU A 236 -10.40 1.39 8.17
C LEU A 236 -11.13 2.10 9.31
N ARG A 237 -12.09 2.98 9.03
CA ARG A 237 -12.95 3.58 10.09
C ARG A 237 -13.75 2.53 10.82
N GLY A 238 -14.41 1.62 10.10
CA GLY A 238 -15.16 0.52 10.72
C GLY A 238 -14.26 -0.37 11.56
N TRP A 239 -13.03 -0.65 11.11
CA TRP A 239 -12.05 -1.37 11.93
C TRP A 239 -11.62 -0.57 13.18
N LEU A 240 -11.34 0.73 13.05
CA LEU A 240 -10.98 1.60 14.17
C LEU A 240 -12.09 1.68 15.22
N GLU A 241 -13.35 1.77 14.80
CA GLU A 241 -14.50 1.78 15.71
C GLU A 241 -14.57 0.50 16.56
N GLN A 242 -14.43 -0.67 15.91
CA GLN A 242 -14.43 -1.95 16.63
C GLN A 242 -13.18 -2.11 17.51
N GLU A 243 -12.01 -1.67 17.05
CA GLU A 243 -10.79 -1.71 17.85
C GLU A 243 -10.88 -0.80 19.08
N TYR A 244 -11.44 0.41 18.94
CA TYR A 244 -11.65 1.33 20.04
C TYR A 244 -12.62 0.77 21.08
N PHE A 245 -13.74 0.19 20.62
CA PHE A 245 -14.70 -0.46 21.50
C PHE A 245 -14.06 -1.57 22.35
N VAL A 246 -13.14 -2.35 21.77
CA VAL A 246 -12.43 -3.42 22.47
C VAL A 246 -11.37 -2.87 23.44
N LYS A 247 -10.64 -1.82 23.07
CA LYS A 247 -9.53 -1.25 23.88
C LYS A 247 -10.00 -0.31 24.99
N HIS A 248 -11.10 0.40 24.75
CA HIS A 248 -11.66 1.40 25.66
C HIS A 248 -13.14 1.09 25.97
N PRO A 249 -13.42 -0.04 26.66
CA PRO A 249 -14.79 -0.46 26.93
C PRO A 249 -15.54 0.61 27.72
N GLY A 250 -16.74 0.96 27.23
CA GLY A 250 -17.60 1.99 27.84
C GLY A 250 -17.28 3.43 27.42
N GLN A 251 -16.24 3.67 26.62
CA GLN A 251 -15.99 4.98 26.02
C GLN A 251 -16.62 5.07 24.64
N ILE A 252 -17.14 6.25 24.30
CA ILE A 252 -17.71 6.56 22.99
C ILE A 252 -16.80 7.57 22.31
N LYS A 253 -16.43 7.29 21.07
CA LYS A 253 -15.65 8.18 20.23
C LYS A 253 -16.26 8.18 18.83
N ASP A 254 -16.30 9.35 18.21
CA ASP A 254 -16.85 9.49 16.87
C ASP A 254 -15.81 9.05 15.82
N PHE A 255 -16.16 8.02 15.05
CA PHE A 255 -15.40 7.53 13.89
C PHE A 255 -16.09 7.90 12.57
N SER A 256 -17.03 8.85 12.61
CA SER A 256 -17.68 9.38 11.43
C SER A 256 -16.66 9.94 10.45
N PRO A 257 -17.02 10.04 9.17
CA PRO A 257 -16.14 10.66 8.20
C PRO A 257 -15.87 12.15 8.42
N GLU A 258 -16.72 12.83 9.19
CA GLU A 258 -16.52 14.20 9.64
C GLU A 258 -15.44 14.28 10.74
N ALA A 259 -15.43 13.31 11.67
CA ALA A 259 -14.44 13.22 12.74
C ALA A 259 -13.09 12.69 12.26
N ILE A 260 -13.10 11.65 11.42
CA ILE A 260 -11.89 11.03 10.85
C ILE A 260 -11.95 11.16 9.33
N LYS A 261 -11.46 12.30 8.83
CA LYS A 261 -11.39 12.56 7.39
C LYS A 261 -10.38 11.63 6.73
N GLY A 262 -10.71 11.21 5.51
CA GLY A 262 -9.83 10.42 4.66
C GLY A 262 -9.68 11.11 3.31
N ALA A 263 -8.45 11.17 2.79
CA ALA A 263 -8.20 11.65 1.44
C ALA A 263 -7.02 10.93 0.79
N ALA A 264 -7.00 10.96 -0.54
CA ALA A 264 -5.80 10.68 -1.30
C ALA A 264 -4.95 11.94 -1.40
N LEU A 265 -3.72 11.86 -0.91
CA LEU A 265 -2.75 12.94 -1.03
C LEU A 265 -2.18 13.00 -2.45
N ARG A 266 -1.91 14.22 -2.92
CA ARG A 266 -1.10 14.44 -4.13
C ARG A 266 0.36 14.43 -3.70
N VAL A 267 1.07 13.39 -4.11
CA VAL A 267 2.49 13.14 -3.80
C VAL A 267 3.25 12.83 -5.09
N PRO A 268 4.59 12.88 -5.12
CA PRO A 268 5.35 12.50 -6.31
C PRO A 268 4.92 11.13 -6.82
N GLN A 269 4.59 11.07 -8.12
CA GLN A 269 4.10 9.85 -8.75
C GLN A 269 5.27 9.08 -9.37
N GLN A 270 5.21 7.76 -9.30
CA GLN A 270 6.18 6.91 -9.99
C GLN A 270 6.13 7.12 -11.50
N PRO A 271 7.28 7.15 -12.19
CA PRO A 271 7.33 7.26 -13.65
C PRO A 271 7.20 5.90 -14.35
N ASN A 272 7.30 4.79 -13.61
CA ASN A 272 7.25 3.43 -14.14
C ASN A 272 6.15 2.59 -13.46
N TYR A 273 5.96 1.35 -13.94
CA TYR A 273 4.88 0.48 -13.50
C TYR A 273 5.21 -0.38 -12.27
N THR A 274 6.48 -0.54 -11.90
CA THR A 274 6.93 -1.61 -11.00
C THR A 274 7.43 -1.12 -9.65
N ASP A 275 7.68 0.19 -9.51
CA ASP A 275 8.35 0.77 -8.35
C ASP A 275 7.40 1.28 -7.27
N CYS A 276 6.09 0.99 -7.36
CA CYS A 276 5.09 1.48 -6.40
C CYS A 276 5.45 1.11 -4.96
N GLY A 277 6.00 -0.09 -4.72
CA GLY A 277 6.48 -0.50 -3.40
C GLY A 277 7.69 0.29 -2.92
N LEU A 278 8.59 0.70 -3.82
CA LEU A 278 9.75 1.54 -3.49
C LEU A 278 9.33 2.97 -3.14
N PHE A 279 8.36 3.53 -3.85
CA PHE A 279 7.75 4.81 -3.50
C PHE A 279 7.05 4.72 -2.14
N MET A 280 6.33 3.62 -1.88
CA MET A 280 5.65 3.41 -0.61
C MET A 280 6.61 3.41 0.58
N ILE A 281 7.70 2.64 0.55
CA ILE A 281 8.70 2.65 1.62
C ILE A 281 9.41 4.01 1.74
N HIS A 282 9.58 4.72 0.62
CA HIS A 282 10.17 6.05 0.62
C HIS A 282 9.21 7.11 1.21
N PHE A 283 7.89 6.97 1.02
CA PHE A 283 6.91 7.83 1.70
C PHE A 283 7.02 7.72 3.22
N VAL A 284 7.22 6.49 3.73
CA VAL A 284 7.43 6.26 5.16
C VAL A 284 8.68 7.01 5.65
N GLU A 285 9.79 6.95 4.91
CA GLU A 285 10.99 7.73 5.25
C GLU A 285 10.77 9.24 5.23
N MET A 286 10.14 9.75 4.17
CA MET A 286 9.90 11.19 4.00
C MET A 286 8.93 11.72 5.06
N PHE A 287 8.01 10.89 5.55
CA PHE A 287 7.11 11.25 6.64
C PHE A 287 7.86 11.73 7.89
N PHE A 288 9.04 11.19 8.17
CA PHE A 288 9.84 11.59 9.34
C PHE A 288 10.97 12.57 8.96
N LYS A 289 11.58 12.42 7.78
CA LYS A 289 12.66 13.32 7.33
C LYS A 289 12.13 14.71 6.93
N ARG A 290 10.90 14.79 6.41
CA ARG A 290 10.22 16.00 5.92
C ARG A 290 8.74 15.95 6.37
N PRO A 291 8.47 16.12 7.68
CA PRO A 291 7.16 15.87 8.26
C PRO A 291 6.07 16.80 7.73
N ILE A 292 4.84 16.29 7.71
CA ILE A 292 3.64 17.07 7.39
C ILE A 292 3.36 17.99 8.57
N VAL A 293 3.36 19.31 8.31
CA VAL A 293 3.14 20.33 9.35
C VAL A 293 1.73 20.90 9.34
N ASP A 294 0.98 20.67 8.26
CA ASP A 294 -0.38 21.16 8.06
C ASP A 294 -1.27 20.03 7.54
N TYR A 295 -2.27 19.66 8.34
CA TYR A 295 -3.24 18.62 8.01
C TYR A 295 -4.57 19.19 7.54
N THR A 296 -4.63 20.50 7.28
CA THR A 296 -5.83 21.19 6.78
C THR A 296 -6.11 20.75 5.35
N PHE A 297 -7.35 20.40 5.06
CA PHE A 297 -7.73 20.02 3.70
C PHE A 297 -8.01 21.27 2.85
N PRO A 298 -7.59 21.27 1.58
CA PRO A 298 -6.87 20.21 0.89
C PRO A 298 -5.34 20.24 1.09
N ILE A 299 -4.74 19.08 1.39
CA ILE A 299 -3.28 18.95 1.57
C ILE A 299 -2.59 18.92 0.20
N ARG A 300 -2.21 20.10 -0.32
CA ARG A 300 -1.59 20.26 -1.65
C ARG A 300 -0.07 20.40 -1.65
N HIS A 301 0.52 20.75 -0.51
CA HIS A 301 1.95 21.07 -0.42
C HIS A 301 2.88 19.84 -0.60
N LEU A 302 2.32 18.63 -0.68
CA LEU A 302 3.08 17.38 -0.85
C LEU A 302 3.31 16.98 -2.32
N GLU A 303 2.79 17.73 -3.30
CA GLU A 303 2.95 17.36 -4.71
C GLU A 303 4.43 17.29 -5.13
N ASN A 304 5.27 18.14 -4.56
CA ASN A 304 6.73 18.18 -4.75
C ASN A 304 7.50 17.77 -3.48
N TRP A 305 6.98 16.80 -2.72
CA TRP A 305 7.54 16.42 -1.41
C TRP A 305 8.99 15.93 -1.48
N PHE A 306 9.36 15.27 -2.56
CA PHE A 306 10.72 14.80 -2.86
C PHE A 306 10.93 14.67 -4.37
N SER A 307 12.19 14.64 -4.81
CA SER A 307 12.48 14.36 -6.22
C SER A 307 12.29 12.87 -6.50
N VAL A 308 11.60 12.53 -7.59
CA VAL A 308 11.45 11.15 -8.09
C VAL A 308 12.81 10.45 -8.23
N ASP A 309 13.87 11.21 -8.50
CA ASP A 309 15.25 10.73 -8.62
C ASP A 309 15.82 10.17 -7.30
N GLU A 310 15.25 10.56 -6.16
CA GLU A 310 15.58 9.96 -4.85
C GLU A 310 15.19 8.48 -4.80
N VAL A 311 14.30 8.02 -5.68
CA VAL A 311 13.80 6.63 -5.74
C VAL A 311 14.34 5.88 -6.96
N VAL A 312 14.11 6.41 -8.17
CA VAL A 312 14.24 5.63 -9.42
C VAL A 312 15.59 5.76 -10.12
N VAL A 313 16.23 6.93 -10.04
CA VAL A 313 17.45 7.19 -10.81
C VAL A 313 18.57 6.27 -10.33
N ASN A 314 19.23 5.62 -11.29
CA ASN A 314 20.27 4.61 -11.08
C ASN A 314 19.87 3.51 -10.09
N TYR A 315 18.56 3.20 -10.03
CA TYR A 315 17.96 2.22 -9.13
C TYR A 315 18.26 2.49 -7.65
N ARG A 316 18.40 3.76 -7.25
CA ARG A 316 18.86 4.17 -5.92
C ARG A 316 18.14 3.46 -4.78
N LYS A 317 16.81 3.44 -4.76
CA LYS A 317 16.06 2.80 -3.67
C LYS A 317 16.16 1.27 -3.68
N ARG A 318 16.32 0.65 -4.85
CA ARG A 318 16.59 -0.81 -4.96
C ARG A 318 17.96 -1.16 -4.41
N LYS A 319 19.00 -0.38 -4.78
CA LYS A 319 20.36 -0.52 -4.26
C LYS A 319 20.43 -0.27 -2.75
N GLU A 320 19.67 0.70 -2.24
CA GLU A 320 19.56 0.93 -0.80
C GLU A 320 18.96 -0.29 -0.09
N LEU A 321 17.86 -0.84 -0.61
CA LEU A 321 17.24 -2.05 -0.05
C LEU A 321 18.19 -3.26 -0.10
N GLN A 322 18.88 -3.46 -1.23
CA GLN A 322 19.94 -4.47 -1.38
C GLN A 322 21.03 -4.28 -0.32
N TYR A 323 21.54 -3.06 -0.15
CA TYR A 323 22.56 -2.73 0.85
C TYR A 323 22.08 -3.04 2.27
N VAL A 324 20.83 -2.71 2.61
CA VAL A 324 20.27 -3.03 3.94
C VAL A 324 20.21 -4.54 4.17
N ILE A 325 19.83 -5.32 3.16
CA ILE A 325 19.82 -6.80 3.22
C ILE A 325 21.23 -7.34 3.47
N LEU A 326 22.20 -6.91 2.67
CA LEU A 326 23.60 -7.36 2.78
C LEU A 326 24.19 -7.03 4.16
N ASN A 327 24.03 -5.80 4.64
CA ASN A 327 24.50 -5.42 5.98
C ASN A 327 23.85 -6.26 7.09
N ARG A 328 22.57 -6.62 6.92
CA ARG A 328 21.86 -7.45 7.90
C ARG A 328 22.40 -8.88 7.92
N MET A 329 22.74 -9.43 6.76
CA MET A 329 23.38 -10.74 6.62
C MET A 329 24.75 -10.75 7.33
N GLU A 330 25.59 -9.74 7.06
CA GLU A 330 26.91 -9.61 7.68
C GLU A 330 26.83 -9.47 9.21
N ALA A 331 25.96 -8.58 9.71
CA ALA A 331 25.83 -8.31 11.15
C ALA A 331 25.41 -9.56 11.96
N LYS A 332 24.66 -10.48 11.35
CA LYS A 332 24.24 -11.73 11.99
C LYS A 332 25.23 -12.88 11.84
N ARG A 333 26.35 -12.68 11.14
CA ARG A 333 27.24 -13.77 10.69
C ARG A 333 26.45 -14.87 9.97
N SER A 334 25.38 -14.49 9.27
CA SER A 334 24.63 -15.43 8.45
C SER A 334 25.52 -15.78 7.26
N THR A 335 26.23 -16.89 7.37
CA THR A 335 27.03 -17.42 6.27
C THR A 335 26.07 -18.12 5.31
N MET A 336 26.12 -17.72 4.04
CA MET A 336 25.57 -18.54 2.97
C MET A 336 26.24 -19.92 3.03
N PRO A 337 25.53 -21.02 2.71
CA PRO A 337 26.19 -22.30 2.50
C PRO A 337 27.37 -22.11 1.54
N GLU A 338 28.50 -22.78 1.79
CA GLU A 338 29.77 -22.58 1.05
C GLU A 338 29.63 -22.69 -0.48
N GLU A 339 28.55 -23.30 -0.95
CA GLU A 339 28.27 -23.61 -2.35
C GLU A 339 27.29 -22.63 -3.02
N ILE A 340 26.77 -21.62 -2.31
CA ILE A 340 25.77 -20.71 -2.87
C ILE A 340 26.18 -19.23 -2.79
N GLU A 341 26.33 -18.63 -3.97
CA GLU A 341 26.54 -17.19 -4.13
C GLU A 341 25.20 -16.45 -4.31
N LEU A 342 25.14 -15.20 -3.85
CA LEU A 342 24.00 -14.33 -4.14
C LEU A 342 23.96 -14.01 -5.64
N PRO A 343 22.79 -14.04 -6.29
CA PRO A 343 22.70 -13.70 -7.70
C PRO A 343 23.07 -12.23 -7.92
N ILE A 344 23.86 -11.95 -8.96
CA ILE A 344 24.15 -10.57 -9.35
C ILE A 344 22.88 -9.96 -9.95
N LEU A 345 22.53 -8.75 -9.50
CA LEU A 345 21.34 -8.06 -9.97
C LEU A 345 21.68 -7.13 -11.14
N ASP A 346 20.74 -6.95 -12.06
CA ASP A 346 20.90 -6.05 -13.20
C ASP A 346 21.13 -4.57 -12.80
N ILE A 347 20.64 -4.19 -11.62
CA ILE A 347 20.84 -2.87 -11.01
C ILE A 347 22.33 -2.60 -10.69
N ASP A 348 23.15 -3.63 -10.55
CA ASP A 348 24.58 -3.52 -10.19
C ASP A 348 25.44 -3.02 -11.36
N TYR A 349 24.97 -3.19 -12.61
CA TYR A 349 25.74 -2.87 -13.82
C TYR A 349 25.53 -1.45 -14.35
N MET A 350 24.59 -0.69 -13.78
CA MET A 350 24.31 0.68 -14.20
C MET A 350 24.84 1.66 -13.15
N LEU A 351 26.03 2.21 -13.42
CA LEU A 351 26.69 3.25 -12.63
C LEU A 351 26.07 4.63 -12.87
#